data_AF-A0A3P6T1G9-F1
#
_entry.id   AF-A0A3P6T1G9-F1
#
_cell.length_a   1.000
_cell.length_b   1.000
_cell.length_c   1.000
_cell.angle_alpha   90.00
_cell.angle_beta   90.00
_cell.angle_gamma   90.00
#
_symmetry.space_group_name_H-M   'P 1'
#
loop_
_entity.id
_entity.type
_entity.pdbx_description
1 polymer ?
#
loop_
_entity_poly.entity_id
_entity_poly.type
_entity_poly.pdbx_seq_one_letter_code
_entity_poly.pdbx_strand_id
1 'polypeptide(L)'
;FCKSLNLRKTLRFSVLLGFTLVWLARTIQKLNLYVMKENQAGKFSIEIIENVRTIQLLTRERHFYEKYEEASKKQKRNEMTKGYYEGGKNKELDVEKDFCLAASFSLTQTFVYFSLAGAYAVGIPLITRWDYDVQAVYRAVFSVLLSCLAMMNCSTFFPEFTKARTAAGMLFNMIDRKSKTGDINKGIVQELRGNIFFEGVHFSYPQRPHQPIMRGLQFTVQKGQTVAIVGPSGSGKSTVISLLERFYDASAGTIRFDGQDIRK
;
A
#
# COMPACT_ATOMS: atom_id res chain seq x y z
N PHE A 1 1.59 54.93 -14.67
CA PHE A 1 1.35 53.51 -14.33
C PHE A 1 1.53 53.17 -12.85
N CYS A 2 2.40 53.85 -12.07
CA CYS A 2 2.70 53.47 -10.67
C CYS A 2 1.74 54.00 -9.58
N LYS A 3 0.73 54.83 -9.88
CA LYS A 3 -0.17 55.41 -8.86
C LYS A 3 -1.45 54.62 -8.57
N SER A 4 -1.77 53.55 -9.31
CA SER A 4 -3.03 52.82 -9.16
C SER A 4 -2.92 51.33 -8.83
N LEU A 5 -1.70 50.79 -8.63
CA LEU A 5 -1.55 49.43 -8.14
C LEU A 5 -1.88 49.39 -6.64
N ASN A 6 -3.16 49.22 -6.37
CA ASN A 6 -3.72 49.27 -5.03
C ASN A 6 -3.23 48.01 -4.28
N LEU A 7 -2.13 48.12 -3.52
CA LEU A 7 -1.45 47.01 -2.86
C LEU A 7 -2.41 46.09 -2.08
N ARG A 8 -3.45 46.68 -1.47
CA ARG A 8 -4.55 45.94 -0.81
C ARG A 8 -5.35 45.04 -1.76
N LYS A 9 -5.62 45.48 -2.98
CA LYS A 9 -6.32 44.68 -4.00
C LYS A 9 -5.44 43.52 -4.47
N THR A 10 -4.15 43.78 -4.68
CA THR A 10 -3.16 42.75 -5.01
C THR A 10 -3.09 41.70 -3.91
N LEU A 11 -2.92 42.10 -2.64
CA LEU A 11 -2.85 41.15 -1.54
C LEU A 11 -4.12 40.31 -1.36
N ARG A 12 -5.31 40.90 -1.56
CA ARG A 12 -6.58 40.18 -1.48
C ARG A 12 -6.73 39.15 -2.61
N PHE A 13 -6.29 39.48 -3.82
CA PHE A 13 -6.35 38.57 -4.96
C PHE A 13 -5.39 37.40 -4.81
N SER A 14 -4.18 37.61 -4.28
CA SER A 14 -3.22 36.53 -4.04
C SER A 14 -3.72 35.54 -2.98
N VAL A 15 -4.32 36.02 -1.89
CA VAL A 15 -4.89 35.16 -0.85
C VAL A 15 -6.03 34.31 -1.42
N LEU A 16 -6.92 34.88 -2.22
CA LEU A 16 -8.02 34.16 -2.86
C LEU A 16 -7.51 33.09 -3.83
N LEU A 17 -6.48 33.39 -4.63
CA LEU A 17 -5.79 32.41 -5.47
C LEU A 17 -5.14 31.28 -4.65
N GLY A 18 -4.57 31.58 -3.49
CA GLY A 18 -4.01 30.56 -2.59
C GLY A 18 -5.08 29.57 -2.11
N PHE A 19 -6.27 30.05 -1.74
CA PHE A 19 -7.38 29.17 -1.33
C PHE A 19 -7.90 28.29 -2.47
N THR A 20 -8.05 28.85 -3.68
CA THR A 20 -8.52 28.08 -4.84
C THR A 20 -7.51 27.01 -5.24
N LEU A 21 -6.20 27.28 -5.13
CA LEU A 21 -5.13 26.30 -5.35
C LEU A 21 -5.21 25.13 -4.35
N VAL A 22 -5.35 25.42 -3.05
CA VAL A 22 -5.46 24.37 -2.02
C VAL A 22 -6.72 23.52 -2.23
N TRP A 23 -7.84 24.15 -2.58
CA TRP A 23 -9.09 23.45 -2.88
C TRP A 23 -8.94 22.51 -4.09
N LEU A 24 -8.38 23.02 -5.19
CA LEU A 24 -8.17 22.25 -6.42
C LEU A 24 -7.19 21.07 -6.19
N ALA A 25 -6.11 21.30 -5.45
CA ALA A 25 -5.14 20.27 -5.09
C ALA A 25 -5.79 19.12 -4.29
N ARG A 26 -6.67 19.45 -3.33
CA ARG A 26 -7.44 18.43 -2.57
C ARG A 26 -8.39 17.64 -3.45
N THR A 27 -9.05 18.29 -4.42
CA THR A 27 -9.94 17.62 -5.38
C THR A 27 -9.16 16.64 -6.25
N ILE A 28 -8.02 17.06 -6.79
CA ILE A 28 -7.12 16.21 -7.60
C ILE A 28 -6.62 15.01 -6.78
N GLN A 29 -6.23 15.22 -5.52
CA GLN A 29 -5.76 14.15 -4.64
C GLN A 29 -6.84 13.09 -4.38
N LYS A 30 -8.09 13.52 -4.11
CA LYS A 30 -9.22 12.60 -3.94
C LYS A 30 -9.47 11.76 -5.20
N LEU A 31 -9.39 12.40 -6.37
CA LEU A 31 -9.60 11.73 -7.65
C LEU A 31 -8.49 10.71 -7.96
N ASN A 32 -7.24 11.03 -7.64
CA ASN A 32 -6.11 10.10 -7.79
C ASN A 32 -6.23 8.87 -6.86
N LEU A 33 -6.70 9.05 -5.62
CA LEU A 33 -6.93 7.94 -4.70
C LEU A 33 -8.05 7.00 -5.16
N TYR A 34 -9.08 7.54 -5.83
CA TYR A 34 -10.15 6.73 -6.40
C TYR A 34 -9.64 5.82 -7.52
N VAL A 35 -8.86 6.36 -8.47
CA VAL A 35 -8.30 5.60 -9.60
C VAL A 35 -7.33 4.49 -9.14
N MET A 36 -6.51 4.75 -8.11
CA MET A 36 -5.52 3.77 -7.62
C MET A 36 -6.14 2.55 -6.91
N LYS A 37 -7.34 2.69 -6.32
CA LYS A 37 -8.04 1.56 -5.68
C LYS A 37 -8.50 0.49 -6.67
N GLU A 38 -8.53 0.81 -7.96
CA GLU A 38 -9.09 -0.03 -9.01
C GLU A 38 -8.04 -0.79 -9.85
N ASN A 39 -6.80 -0.94 -9.34
CA ASN A 39 -5.72 -1.59 -10.08
C ASN A 39 -5.90 -3.13 -10.14
N GLN A 40 -6.81 -3.58 -11.02
CA GLN A 40 -7.16 -4.98 -11.22
C GLN A 40 -6.16 -5.72 -12.11
N ALA A 41 -5.52 -5.04 -13.07
CA ALA A 41 -4.62 -5.69 -14.01
C ALA A 41 -3.40 -6.31 -13.32
N GLY A 42 -2.77 -5.59 -12.39
CA GLY A 42 -1.63 -6.11 -11.62
C GLY A 42 -1.98 -7.35 -10.78
N LYS A 43 -3.19 -7.40 -10.20
CA LYS A 43 -3.67 -8.59 -9.48
C LYS A 43 -3.83 -9.79 -10.42
N PHE A 44 -4.44 -9.57 -11.59
CA PHE A 44 -4.60 -10.62 -12.59
C PHE A 44 -3.26 -11.12 -13.14
N SER A 45 -2.26 -10.26 -13.34
CA SER A 45 -0.93 -10.69 -13.79
C SER A 45 -0.29 -11.67 -12.81
N ILE A 46 -0.34 -11.36 -11.51
CA ILE A 46 0.24 -12.22 -10.47
C ILE A 46 -0.47 -13.58 -10.47
N GLU A 47 -1.80 -13.60 -10.51
CA GLU A 47 -2.60 -14.83 -10.54
C GLU A 47 -2.29 -15.71 -11.76
N ILE A 48 -2.10 -15.11 -12.95
CA ILE A 48 -1.75 -15.82 -14.17
C ILE A 48 -0.36 -16.46 -14.07
N ILE A 49 0.63 -15.73 -13.52
CA ILE A 49 2.00 -16.24 -13.37
C ILE A 49 2.05 -17.39 -12.37
N GLU A 50 1.37 -17.25 -11.22
CA GLU A 50 1.30 -18.29 -10.20
C GLU A 50 0.65 -19.58 -10.71
N ASN A 51 -0.32 -19.48 -11.62
CA ASN A 51 -1.12 -20.60 -12.12
C ASN A 51 -0.83 -21.00 -13.58
N VAL A 52 0.29 -20.55 -14.16
CA VAL A 52 0.58 -20.70 -15.60
C VAL A 52 0.46 -22.14 -16.11
N ARG A 53 0.97 -23.12 -15.35
CA ARG A 53 0.89 -24.55 -15.72
C ARG A 53 -0.55 -25.04 -15.76
N THR A 54 -1.38 -24.63 -14.80
CA THR A 54 -2.79 -25.01 -14.73
C THR A 54 -3.57 -24.42 -15.89
N ILE A 55 -3.30 -23.16 -16.24
CA ILE A 55 -3.96 -22.47 -17.36
C ILE A 55 -3.63 -23.17 -18.69
N GLN A 56 -2.37 -23.56 -18.88
CA GLN A 56 -1.91 -24.31 -20.06
C GLN A 56 -2.55 -25.70 -20.14
N LEU A 57 -2.60 -26.43 -19.03
CA LEU A 57 -3.24 -27.75 -18.97
C LEU A 57 -4.75 -27.68 -19.27
N LEU A 58 -5.41 -26.58 -18.91
CA LEU A 58 -6.82 -26.34 -19.20
C LEU A 58 -7.07 -25.73 -20.57
N THR A 59 -6.02 -25.44 -21.36
CA THR A 59 -6.07 -24.74 -22.66
C THR A 59 -6.89 -23.44 -22.61
N ARG A 60 -6.78 -22.70 -21.50
CA ARG A 60 -7.52 -21.45 -21.22
C ARG A 60 -6.67 -20.20 -21.34
N GLU A 61 -5.49 -20.26 -21.96
CA GLU A 61 -4.56 -19.13 -22.08
C GLU A 61 -5.25 -17.91 -22.69
N ARG A 62 -6.06 -18.13 -23.74
CA ARG A 62 -6.80 -17.05 -24.42
C ARG A 62 -7.81 -16.34 -23.52
N HIS A 63 -8.52 -17.08 -22.66
CA HIS A 63 -9.49 -16.49 -21.73
C HIS A 63 -8.80 -15.58 -20.72
N PHE A 64 -7.68 -16.03 -20.14
CA PHE A 64 -6.93 -15.22 -19.18
C PHE A 64 -6.21 -14.04 -19.86
N TYR A 65 -5.73 -14.22 -21.09
CA TYR A 65 -5.18 -13.14 -21.90
C TYR A 65 -6.22 -12.05 -22.18
N GLU A 66 -7.42 -12.41 -22.66
CA GLU A 66 -8.50 -11.46 -22.95
C GLU A 66 -8.93 -10.70 -21.68
N LYS A 67 -9.05 -11.41 -20.55
CA LYS A 67 -9.40 -10.80 -19.26
C LYS A 67 -8.32 -9.85 -18.75
N TYR A 68 -7.05 -10.21 -18.88
CA TYR A 68 -5.93 -9.34 -18.56
C TYR A 68 -5.88 -8.13 -19.50
N GLU A 69 -6.11 -8.34 -20.80
CA GLU A 69 -6.15 -7.28 -21.81
C GLU A 69 -7.28 -6.28 -21.51
N GLU A 70 -8.46 -6.75 -21.10
CA GLU A 70 -9.58 -5.88 -20.68
C GLU A 70 -9.23 -5.07 -19.42
N ALA A 71 -8.68 -5.73 -18.39
CA ALA A 71 -8.24 -5.06 -17.16
C ALA A 71 -7.13 -4.04 -17.43
N SER A 72 -6.17 -4.39 -18.29
CA SER A 72 -5.06 -3.54 -18.72
C SER A 72 -5.55 -2.39 -19.58
N LYS A 73 -6.50 -2.60 -20.51
CA LYS A 73 -7.16 -1.52 -21.25
C LYS A 73 -7.96 -0.60 -20.34
N LYS A 74 -8.63 -1.11 -19.31
CA LYS A 74 -9.33 -0.30 -18.31
C LYS A 74 -8.35 0.56 -17.51
N GLN A 75 -7.24 -0.02 -17.07
CA GLN A 75 -6.17 0.73 -16.38
C GLN A 75 -5.53 1.75 -17.32
N LYS A 76 -5.14 1.36 -18.53
CA LYS A 76 -4.59 2.23 -19.56
C LYS A 76 -5.58 3.33 -19.93
N ARG A 77 -6.89 3.07 -19.96
CA ARG A 77 -7.91 4.11 -20.16
C ARG A 77 -7.93 5.04 -18.96
N ASN A 78 -7.96 4.55 -17.73
CA ASN A 78 -7.89 5.38 -16.52
C ASN A 78 -6.59 6.21 -16.41
N GLU A 79 -5.49 5.72 -16.99
CA GLU A 79 -4.18 6.40 -17.02
C GLU A 79 -3.99 7.30 -18.25
N MET A 80 -4.50 6.90 -19.42
CA MET A 80 -4.48 7.66 -20.69
C MET A 80 -5.71 8.55 -20.88
N THR A 81 -6.65 8.60 -19.94
CA THR A 81 -7.41 9.83 -19.62
C THR A 81 -6.46 10.90 -19.01
N LYS A 82 -5.32 11.07 -19.69
CA LYS A 82 -4.28 12.09 -19.63
C LYS A 82 -3.91 12.54 -21.06
N GLY A 83 -4.50 11.92 -22.09
CA GLY A 83 -4.12 12.05 -23.49
C GLY A 83 -5.35 11.98 -24.38
N TYR A 84 -5.86 13.17 -24.72
CA TYR A 84 -6.43 13.54 -26.02
C TYR A 84 -6.88 12.37 -26.93
N TYR A 85 -8.21 12.26 -27.10
CA TYR A 85 -8.94 11.49 -28.11
C TYR A 85 -9.02 9.97 -27.92
N GLU A 86 -10.16 9.46 -27.43
CA GLU A 86 -11.09 8.62 -28.21
C GLU A 86 -12.37 8.31 -27.39
N GLY A 87 -13.52 8.33 -28.09
CA GLY A 87 -14.84 8.54 -27.52
C GLY A 87 -15.43 7.38 -26.71
N GLY A 88 -16.12 7.71 -25.63
CA GLY A 88 -17.11 6.84 -25.01
C GLY A 88 -17.64 7.35 -23.68
N LYS A 89 -18.92 7.77 -23.66
CA LYS A 89 -19.91 8.00 -22.56
C LYS A 89 -19.51 8.53 -21.17
N ASN A 90 -18.26 8.47 -20.71
CA ASN A 90 -17.77 9.05 -19.45
C ASN A 90 -17.04 10.39 -19.68
N LYS A 91 -17.56 11.20 -20.59
CA LYS A 91 -16.90 12.41 -21.13
C LYS A 91 -16.78 13.54 -20.09
N GLU A 92 -17.63 13.56 -19.07
CA GLU A 92 -17.69 14.65 -18.09
C GLU A 92 -16.61 14.56 -17.02
N LEU A 93 -16.39 13.37 -16.43
CA LEU A 93 -15.40 13.18 -15.36
C LEU A 93 -13.95 13.25 -15.86
N ASP A 94 -13.75 12.86 -17.12
CA ASP A 94 -12.46 12.66 -17.77
C ASP A 94 -11.84 13.99 -18.26
N VAL A 95 -12.65 14.85 -18.88
CA VAL A 95 -12.25 16.21 -19.28
C VAL A 95 -11.98 17.08 -18.05
N GLU A 96 -12.72 16.85 -16.96
CA GLU A 96 -12.58 17.59 -15.72
C GLU A 96 -11.20 17.37 -15.07
N LYS A 97 -10.65 16.14 -15.09
CA LYS A 97 -9.36 15.85 -14.45
C LYS A 97 -8.17 16.53 -15.15
N ASP A 98 -8.05 16.37 -16.46
CA ASP A 98 -6.94 16.96 -17.23
C ASP A 98 -7.03 18.47 -17.27
N PHE A 99 -8.25 19.01 -17.41
CA PHE A 99 -8.50 20.43 -17.27
C PHE A 99 -8.14 20.93 -15.86
N CYS A 100 -8.51 20.21 -14.80
CA CYS A 100 -8.13 20.57 -13.43
C CYS A 100 -6.61 20.53 -13.21
N LEU A 101 -5.89 19.57 -13.79
CA LEU A 101 -4.42 19.51 -13.69
C LEU A 101 -3.75 20.68 -14.44
N ALA A 102 -4.16 20.95 -15.67
CA ALA A 102 -3.65 22.07 -16.47
C ALA A 102 -4.02 23.43 -15.84
N ALA A 103 -5.25 23.58 -15.34
CA ALA A 103 -5.71 24.74 -14.59
C ALA A 103 -4.91 24.90 -13.29
N SER A 104 -4.62 23.82 -12.57
CA SER A 104 -3.79 23.85 -11.36
C SER A 104 -2.39 24.36 -11.66
N PHE A 105 -1.76 23.85 -12.72
CA PHE A 105 -0.43 24.29 -13.12
C PHE A 105 -0.44 25.77 -13.52
N SER A 106 -1.41 26.18 -14.34
CA SER A 106 -1.55 27.57 -14.81
C SER A 106 -1.82 28.55 -13.66
N LEU A 107 -2.70 28.19 -12.72
CA LEU A 107 -2.98 28.97 -11.52
C LEU A 107 -1.75 29.07 -10.60
N THR A 108 -0.97 27.99 -10.49
CA THR A 108 0.26 27.99 -9.68
C THR A 108 1.29 28.94 -10.27
N GLN A 109 1.52 28.89 -11.59
CA GLN A 109 2.43 29.82 -12.28
C GLN A 109 1.96 31.27 -12.16
N THR A 110 0.66 31.52 -12.32
CA THR A 110 0.06 32.86 -12.16
C THR A 110 0.28 33.40 -10.74
N PHE A 111 0.09 32.56 -9.72
CA PHE A 111 0.32 32.94 -8.34
C PHE A 111 1.78 33.33 -8.06
N VAL A 112 2.75 32.60 -8.63
CA VAL A 112 4.18 32.91 -8.49
C VAL A 112 4.52 34.30 -9.04
N TYR A 113 4.11 34.60 -10.28
CA TYR A 113 4.38 35.91 -10.89
C TYR A 113 3.68 37.05 -10.16
N PHE A 114 2.46 36.80 -9.66
CA PHE A 114 1.72 37.81 -8.92
C PHE A 114 2.29 38.07 -7.53
N SER A 115 2.80 37.03 -6.86
CA SER A 115 3.56 37.15 -5.61
C SER A 115 4.84 37.96 -5.81
N LEU A 116 5.57 37.69 -6.91
CA LEU A 116 6.78 38.43 -7.28
C LEU A 116 6.48 39.91 -7.58
N ALA A 117 5.41 40.18 -8.34
CA ALA A 117 4.95 41.54 -8.60
C ALA A 117 4.57 42.28 -7.31
N GLY A 118 3.94 41.58 -6.35
CA GLY A 118 3.64 42.12 -5.02
C GLY A 118 4.91 42.46 -4.22
N ALA A 119 5.92 41.58 -4.25
CA ALA A 119 7.19 41.81 -3.57
C ALA A 119 7.91 43.07 -4.11
N TYR A 120 7.97 43.24 -5.44
CA TYR A 120 8.54 44.45 -6.05
C TYR A 120 7.67 45.70 -5.84
N ALA A 121 6.33 45.57 -5.81
CA ALA A 121 5.45 46.68 -5.50
C ALA A 121 5.68 47.26 -4.09
N VAL A 122 6.12 46.43 -3.14
CA VAL A 122 6.59 46.89 -1.82
C VAL A 122 8.04 47.40 -1.90
N GLY A 123 8.91 46.71 -2.63
CA GLY A 123 10.33 47.08 -2.76
C GLY A 123 10.59 48.45 -3.40
N ILE A 124 9.80 48.87 -4.40
CA ILE A 124 10.00 50.15 -5.11
C ILE A 124 9.83 51.37 -4.17
N PRO A 125 8.78 51.46 -3.34
CA PRO A 125 8.68 52.48 -2.30
C PRO A 125 9.81 52.47 -1.26
N LEU A 126 10.39 51.31 -0.92
CA LEU A 126 11.53 51.24 0.01
C LEU A 126 12.77 51.92 -0.60
N ILE A 127 13.01 51.71 -1.89
CA ILE A 127 14.13 52.35 -2.59
C ILE A 127 13.88 53.86 -2.74
N THR A 128 12.67 54.25 -3.17
CA THR A 128 12.39 55.65 -3.56
C THR A 128 12.08 56.59 -2.39
N ARG A 129 11.58 56.11 -1.26
CA ARG A 129 11.19 56.95 -0.10
C ARG A 129 12.08 56.79 1.12
N TRP A 130 12.69 55.62 1.28
CA TRP A 130 13.44 55.24 2.48
C TRP A 130 14.94 55.01 2.19
N ASP A 131 15.38 55.36 0.98
CA ASP A 131 16.79 55.37 0.53
C ASP A 131 17.53 54.04 0.75
N TYR A 132 16.80 52.92 0.60
CA TYR A 132 17.41 51.58 0.66
C TYR A 132 18.19 51.27 -0.62
N ASP A 133 19.34 50.59 -0.45
CA ASP A 133 20.15 50.10 -1.56
C ASP A 133 19.37 49.12 -2.46
N VAL A 134 19.44 49.37 -3.77
CA VAL A 134 18.78 48.56 -4.80
C VAL A 134 19.26 47.11 -4.75
N GLN A 135 20.55 46.88 -4.50
CA GLN A 135 21.09 45.53 -4.43
C GLN A 135 20.58 44.76 -3.21
N ALA A 136 20.33 45.44 -2.09
CA ALA A 136 19.78 44.81 -0.88
C ALA A 136 18.34 44.32 -1.13
N VAL A 137 17.49 45.15 -1.74
CA VAL A 137 16.09 44.79 -2.06
C VAL A 137 16.04 43.65 -3.09
N TYR A 138 16.85 43.72 -4.15
CA TYR A 138 16.93 42.65 -5.15
C TYR A 138 17.39 41.32 -4.55
N ARG A 139 18.46 41.33 -3.74
CA ARG A 139 18.96 40.13 -3.05
C ARG A 139 17.90 39.51 -2.14
N ALA A 140 17.17 40.33 -1.38
CA ALA A 140 16.10 39.84 -0.51
C ALA A 140 15.01 39.12 -1.31
N VAL A 141 14.47 39.75 -2.37
CA VAL A 141 13.40 39.16 -3.20
C VAL A 141 13.88 37.87 -3.89
N PHE A 142 15.09 37.90 -4.45
CA PHE A 142 15.63 36.76 -5.20
C PHE A 142 15.99 35.57 -4.29
N SER A 143 16.51 35.84 -3.08
CA SER A 143 16.80 34.78 -2.11
C SER A 143 15.53 34.02 -1.69
N VAL A 144 14.44 34.73 -1.40
CA VAL A 144 13.14 34.13 -1.07
C VAL A 144 12.61 33.28 -2.22
N LEU A 145 12.72 33.78 -3.46
CA LEU A 145 12.30 33.04 -4.66
C LEU A 145 13.06 31.71 -4.81
N LEU A 146 14.39 31.75 -4.69
CA LEU A 146 15.24 30.57 -4.78
C LEU A 146 14.98 29.57 -3.64
N SER A 147 14.78 30.05 -2.40
CA SER A 147 14.43 29.20 -1.26
C SER A 147 13.09 28.48 -1.47
N CYS A 148 12.08 29.17 -1.99
CA CYS A 148 10.79 28.57 -2.32
C CYS A 148 10.91 27.48 -3.39
N LEU A 149 11.73 27.70 -4.43
CA LEU A 149 11.98 26.71 -5.47
C LEU A 149 12.68 25.46 -4.90
N ALA A 150 13.69 25.65 -4.04
CA ALA A 150 14.38 24.55 -3.37
C ALA A 150 13.43 23.72 -2.49
N MET A 151 12.56 24.39 -1.74
CA MET A 151 11.55 23.74 -0.90
C MET A 151 10.53 22.96 -1.74
N MET A 152 10.10 23.51 -2.88
CA MET A 152 9.22 22.80 -3.83
C MET A 152 9.87 21.52 -4.34
N ASN A 153 11.13 21.57 -4.76
CA ASN A 153 11.86 20.39 -5.23
C ASN A 153 12.00 19.35 -4.11
N CYS A 154 12.25 19.76 -2.87
CA CYS A 154 12.35 18.86 -1.73
C CYS A 154 11.00 18.17 -1.40
N SER A 155 9.88 18.90 -1.55
CA SER A 155 8.53 18.37 -1.26
C SER A 155 8.16 17.15 -2.12
N THR A 156 8.75 17.01 -3.31
CA THR A 156 8.48 15.87 -4.20
C THR A 156 8.98 14.54 -3.65
N PHE A 157 9.93 14.55 -2.71
CA PHE A 157 10.47 13.35 -2.05
C PHE A 157 9.66 12.88 -0.84
N PHE A 158 8.76 13.72 -0.30
CA PHE A 158 7.98 13.39 0.89
C PHE A 158 7.09 12.14 0.74
N PRO A 159 6.41 11.90 -0.40
CA PRO A 159 5.67 10.67 -0.63
C PRO A 159 6.55 9.42 -0.60
N GLU A 160 7.77 9.48 -1.15
CA GLU A 160 8.71 8.35 -1.16
C GLU A 160 9.18 8.01 0.26
N PHE A 161 9.47 9.02 1.08
CA PHE A 161 9.77 8.82 2.50
C PHE A 161 8.62 8.12 3.25
N THR A 162 7.38 8.52 2.97
CA THR A 162 6.18 7.91 3.58
C THR A 162 6.00 6.45 3.15
N LYS A 163 6.23 6.15 1.87
CA LYS A 163 6.21 4.78 1.34
C LYS A 163 7.30 3.92 1.99
N ALA A 164 8.53 4.42 2.04
CA ALA A 164 9.67 3.74 2.65
C ALA A 164 9.39 3.41 4.12
N ARG A 165 8.87 4.37 4.90
CA ARG A 165 8.47 4.15 6.30
C ARG A 165 7.41 3.06 6.43
N THR A 166 6.42 3.06 5.55
CA THR A 166 5.33 2.06 5.59
C THR A 166 5.85 0.66 5.28
N ALA A 167 6.68 0.52 4.25
CA ALA A 167 7.30 -0.74 3.86
C ALA A 167 8.25 -1.26 4.94
N ALA A 168 9.11 -0.40 5.49
CA ALA A 168 9.98 -0.72 6.60
C ALA A 168 9.18 -1.17 7.83
N GLY A 169 8.07 -0.52 8.15
CA GLY A 169 7.18 -0.92 9.23
C GLY A 169 6.63 -2.34 9.05
N MET A 170 6.23 -2.74 7.84
CA MET A 170 5.80 -4.12 7.56
C MET A 170 6.94 -5.13 7.73
N LEU A 171 8.15 -4.79 7.26
CA LEU A 171 9.34 -5.64 7.41
C LEU A 171 9.71 -5.82 8.88
N PHE A 172 9.80 -4.74 9.67
CA PHE A 172 10.10 -4.84 11.09
C PHE A 172 9.02 -5.59 11.86
N ASN A 173 7.74 -5.37 11.54
CA ASN A 173 6.66 -6.17 12.13
C ASN A 173 6.79 -7.67 11.84
N MET A 174 7.33 -8.05 10.68
CA MET A 174 7.57 -9.46 10.34
C MET A 174 8.81 -10.01 11.05
N ILE A 175 9.89 -9.24 11.15
CA ILE A 175 11.14 -9.60 11.84
C ILE A 175 10.89 -9.78 13.34
N ASP A 176 10.15 -8.84 13.97
CA ASP A 176 9.88 -8.84 15.41
C ASP A 176 8.72 -9.78 15.80
N ARG A 177 8.06 -10.39 14.81
CA ARG A 177 6.95 -11.33 15.05
C ARG A 177 7.47 -12.57 15.77
N LYS A 178 7.08 -12.73 17.03
CA LYS A 178 7.32 -13.97 17.78
C LYS A 178 6.42 -15.11 17.27
N SER A 179 7.01 -16.27 16.99
CA SER A 179 6.26 -17.48 16.61
C SER A 179 5.47 -18.02 17.81
N LYS A 180 4.26 -18.53 17.55
CA LYS A 180 3.44 -19.18 18.60
C LYS A 180 3.98 -20.55 18.99
N THR A 181 4.55 -21.28 18.03
CA THR A 181 5.12 -22.62 18.25
C THR A 181 6.51 -22.57 18.91
N GLY A 182 7.04 -21.38 19.19
CA GLY A 182 8.33 -21.20 19.87
C GLY A 182 9.52 -21.05 18.92
N ASP A 183 10.71 -21.23 19.49
CA ASP A 183 12.00 -21.13 18.81
C ASP A 183 12.51 -22.53 18.49
N ILE A 184 12.93 -22.77 17.24
CA ILE A 184 13.38 -24.08 16.75
C ILE A 184 14.64 -24.55 17.51
N ASN A 185 15.45 -23.61 18.03
CA ASN A 185 16.69 -23.92 18.73
C ASN A 185 16.51 -24.14 20.24
N LYS A 186 15.27 -24.07 20.76
CA LYS A 186 14.97 -24.22 22.18
C LYS A 186 14.02 -25.39 22.38
N GLY A 187 14.41 -26.31 23.25
CA GLY A 187 13.62 -27.49 23.60
C GLY A 187 14.44 -28.47 24.43
N ILE A 188 13.80 -29.57 24.83
CA ILE A 188 14.44 -30.64 25.58
C ILE A 188 14.93 -31.69 24.57
N VAL A 189 16.24 -31.97 24.57
CA VAL A 189 16.78 -33.11 23.84
C VAL A 189 16.64 -34.34 24.73
N GLN A 190 15.73 -35.24 24.39
CA GLN A 190 15.52 -36.49 25.12
C GLN A 190 15.69 -37.70 24.19
N GLU A 191 16.17 -38.80 24.75
CA GLU A 191 16.17 -40.08 24.07
C GLU A 191 14.73 -40.61 23.94
N LEU A 192 14.26 -40.74 22.69
CA LEU A 192 12.90 -41.15 22.38
C LEU A 192 12.79 -42.69 22.30
N ARG A 193 11.81 -43.25 23.00
CA ARG A 193 11.46 -44.68 22.94
C ARG A 193 10.42 -44.96 21.85
N GLY A 194 9.57 -44.00 21.49
CA GLY A 194 8.64 -44.09 20.36
C GLY A 194 7.17 -44.33 20.70
N ASN A 195 6.72 -44.04 21.94
CA ASN A 195 5.30 -44.11 22.29
C ASN A 195 4.59 -42.78 22.00
N ILE A 196 3.40 -42.82 21.40
CA ILE A 196 2.65 -41.62 21.01
C ILE A 196 1.24 -41.68 21.59
N PHE A 197 0.79 -40.58 22.19
CA PHE A 197 -0.53 -40.47 22.79
C PHE A 197 -1.25 -39.24 22.25
N PHE A 198 -2.44 -39.45 21.68
CA PHE A 198 -3.40 -38.39 21.39
C PHE A 198 -4.51 -38.46 22.43
N GLU A 199 -4.71 -37.39 23.20
CA GLU A 199 -5.65 -37.33 24.32
C GLU A 199 -6.67 -36.21 24.09
N GLY A 200 -7.86 -36.58 23.57
CA GLY A 200 -8.97 -35.65 23.41
C GLY A 200 -8.63 -34.44 22.52
N VAL A 201 -7.92 -34.67 21.41
CA VAL A 201 -7.36 -33.59 20.59
C VAL A 201 -8.44 -32.92 19.74
N HIS A 202 -8.57 -31.60 19.89
CA HIS A 202 -9.40 -30.74 19.03
C HIS A 202 -8.52 -29.81 18.21
N PHE A 203 -8.88 -29.62 16.93
CA PHE A 203 -8.10 -28.77 16.04
C PHE A 203 -8.92 -28.23 14.87
N SER A 204 -8.70 -26.95 14.56
CA SER A 204 -9.12 -26.27 13.34
C SER A 204 -7.93 -25.55 12.72
N TYR A 205 -7.81 -25.55 11.39
CA TYR A 205 -6.77 -24.77 10.72
C TYR A 205 -7.01 -23.26 10.94
N PRO A 206 -5.95 -22.44 11.15
CA PRO A 206 -6.10 -21.00 11.39
C PRO A 206 -6.82 -20.25 10.27
N GLN A 207 -6.70 -20.71 9.02
CA GLN A 207 -7.40 -20.13 7.86
C GLN A 207 -8.91 -20.45 7.85
N ARG A 208 -9.35 -21.47 8.59
CA ARG A 208 -10.75 -21.93 8.66
C ARG A 208 -11.13 -22.27 10.11
N PRO A 209 -11.15 -21.27 11.02
CA PRO A 209 -11.31 -21.53 12.45
C PRO A 209 -12.67 -22.17 12.79
N HIS A 210 -13.71 -21.85 12.02
CA HIS A 210 -15.09 -22.35 12.21
C HIS A 210 -15.32 -23.77 11.64
N GLN A 211 -14.32 -24.39 11.01
CA GLN A 211 -14.41 -25.73 10.46
C GLN A 211 -13.50 -26.69 11.25
N PRO A 212 -14.01 -27.29 12.35
CA PRO A 212 -13.22 -28.23 13.15
C PRO A 212 -12.91 -29.49 12.36
N ILE A 213 -11.63 -29.80 12.27
CA ILE A 213 -11.10 -31.02 11.62
C ILE A 213 -11.07 -32.16 12.63
N MET A 214 -10.54 -31.91 13.83
CA MET A 214 -10.50 -32.89 14.93
C MET A 214 -11.49 -32.48 16.02
N ARG A 215 -12.29 -33.44 16.50
CA ARG A 215 -13.37 -33.24 17.48
C ARG A 215 -13.18 -34.14 18.70
N GLY A 216 -11.99 -34.14 19.29
CA GLY A 216 -11.67 -34.99 20.44
C GLY A 216 -11.02 -36.31 20.03
N LEU A 217 -10.05 -36.27 19.12
CA LEU A 217 -9.33 -37.46 18.65
C LEU A 217 -8.53 -38.09 19.81
N GLN A 218 -8.71 -39.40 20.02
CA GLN A 218 -8.03 -40.14 21.08
C GLN A 218 -7.53 -41.49 20.56
N PHE A 219 -6.22 -41.71 20.60
CA PHE A 219 -5.60 -43.00 20.31
C PHE A 219 -4.17 -43.07 20.88
N THR A 220 -3.63 -44.27 20.94
CA THR A 220 -2.28 -44.53 21.44
C THR A 220 -1.53 -45.43 20.47
N VAL A 221 -0.25 -45.14 20.25
CA VAL A 221 0.67 -45.95 19.46
C VAL A 221 1.81 -46.36 20.39
N GLN A 222 1.99 -47.66 20.57
CA GLN A 222 3.06 -48.20 21.40
C GLN A 222 4.36 -48.33 20.60
N LYS A 223 5.50 -48.33 21.28
CA LYS A 223 6.81 -48.57 20.67
C LYS A 223 6.79 -49.84 19.81
N GLY A 224 7.24 -49.71 18.55
CA GLY A 224 7.32 -50.82 17.59
C GLY A 224 5.99 -51.19 16.94
N GLN A 225 4.88 -50.51 17.30
CA GLN A 225 3.58 -50.70 16.67
C GLN A 225 3.47 -49.86 15.39
N THR A 226 3.04 -50.50 14.31
CA THR A 226 2.66 -49.79 13.08
C THR A 226 1.16 -49.54 13.08
N VAL A 227 0.75 -48.29 12.94
CA VAL A 227 -0.66 -47.89 12.88
C VAL A 227 -0.97 -47.27 11.53
N ALA A 228 -2.04 -47.74 10.88
CA ALA A 228 -2.55 -47.17 9.65
C ALA A 228 -3.78 -46.29 9.94
N ILE A 229 -3.74 -45.02 9.51
CA ILE A 229 -4.88 -44.11 9.62
C ILE A 229 -5.63 -44.11 8.29
N VAL A 230 -6.81 -44.74 8.27
CA VAL A 230 -7.67 -44.84 7.09
C VAL A 230 -8.93 -43.98 7.24
N GLY A 231 -9.48 -43.51 6.12
CA GLY A 231 -10.69 -42.71 6.13
C GLY A 231 -10.90 -41.91 4.83
N PRO A 232 -12.09 -41.32 4.65
CA PRO A 232 -12.44 -40.56 3.44
C PRO A 232 -11.56 -39.31 3.25
N SER A 233 -11.54 -38.77 2.04
CA SER A 233 -10.82 -37.50 1.78
C SER A 233 -11.31 -36.40 2.72
N GLY A 234 -10.40 -35.60 3.27
CA GLY A 234 -10.73 -34.53 4.22
C GLY A 234 -10.96 -34.97 5.68
N SER A 235 -10.84 -36.26 6.02
CA SER A 235 -11.03 -36.76 7.40
C SER A 235 -9.93 -36.38 8.41
N GLY A 236 -8.96 -35.55 8.02
CA GLY A 236 -7.89 -35.10 8.91
C GLY A 236 -6.66 -36.01 9.03
N LYS A 237 -6.52 -37.06 8.20
CA LYS A 237 -5.36 -37.99 8.26
C LYS A 237 -4.01 -37.29 8.21
N SER A 238 -3.78 -36.46 7.19
CA SER A 238 -2.55 -35.66 7.07
C SER A 238 -2.41 -34.64 8.20
N THR A 239 -3.52 -34.16 8.74
CA THR A 239 -3.54 -33.24 9.89
C THR A 239 -3.01 -33.91 11.15
N VAL A 240 -3.24 -35.22 11.36
CA VAL A 240 -2.64 -35.97 12.48
C VAL A 240 -1.11 -35.90 12.40
N ILE A 241 -0.55 -36.11 11.21
CA ILE A 241 0.90 -36.04 10.98
C ILE A 241 1.40 -34.61 11.23
N SER A 242 0.73 -33.59 10.68
CA SER A 242 1.11 -32.18 10.91
C SER A 242 1.07 -31.75 12.39
N LEU A 243 0.16 -32.33 13.18
CA LEU A 243 0.10 -32.08 14.63
C LEU A 243 1.20 -32.84 15.38
N LEU A 244 1.53 -34.06 14.95
CA LEU A 244 2.62 -34.86 15.53
C LEU A 244 3.99 -34.21 15.28
N GLU A 245 4.20 -33.66 14.08
CA GLU A 245 5.39 -32.88 13.71
C GLU A 245 5.38 -31.46 14.31
N ARG A 246 4.33 -31.10 15.06
CA ARG A 246 4.14 -29.79 15.71
C ARG A 246 4.23 -28.60 14.75
N PHE A 247 3.78 -28.75 13.49
CA PHE A 247 3.56 -27.59 12.61
C PHE A 247 2.40 -26.72 13.08
N TYR A 248 1.48 -27.31 13.85
CA TYR A 248 0.38 -26.62 14.51
C TYR A 248 0.23 -27.13 15.94
N ASP A 249 -0.17 -26.25 16.84
CA ASP A 249 -0.62 -26.66 18.17
C ASP A 249 -2.11 -27.05 18.13
N ALA A 250 -2.45 -28.09 18.89
CA ALA A 250 -3.84 -28.46 19.11
C ALA A 250 -4.60 -27.32 19.82
N SER A 251 -5.86 -27.10 19.43
CA SER A 251 -6.73 -26.09 20.04
C SER A 251 -7.20 -26.50 21.44
N ALA A 252 -7.40 -27.80 21.66
CA ALA A 252 -7.63 -28.40 22.96
C ALA A 252 -7.13 -29.86 22.97
N GLY A 253 -6.98 -30.45 24.15
CA GLY A 253 -6.38 -31.77 24.33
C GLY A 253 -4.85 -31.72 24.34
N THR A 254 -4.25 -32.91 24.35
CA THR A 254 -2.80 -33.09 24.49
C THR A 254 -2.26 -34.14 23.53
N ILE A 255 -1.10 -33.87 22.95
CA ILE A 255 -0.33 -34.86 22.19
C ILE A 255 0.96 -35.08 22.96
N ARG A 256 1.27 -36.34 23.27
CA ARG A 256 2.49 -36.70 24.01
C ARG A 256 3.37 -37.65 23.24
N PHE A 257 4.67 -37.43 23.35
CA PHE A 257 5.70 -38.35 22.91
C PHE A 257 6.41 -38.89 24.15
N ASP A 258 6.38 -40.21 24.35
CA ASP A 258 6.94 -40.91 25.52
C ASP A 258 6.50 -40.32 26.88
N GLY A 259 5.26 -39.82 26.94
CA GLY A 259 4.65 -39.24 28.14
C GLY A 259 4.90 -37.75 28.33
N GLN A 260 5.73 -37.10 27.50
CA GLN A 260 5.94 -35.65 27.51
C GLN A 260 5.07 -34.95 26.46
N ASP A 261 4.43 -33.83 26.82
CA ASP A 261 3.69 -33.00 25.87
C ASP A 261 4.66 -32.44 24.83
N ILE A 262 4.33 -32.58 23.55
CA ILE A 262 5.13 -32.07 22.43
C ILE A 262 5.34 -30.54 22.50
N ARG A 263 4.54 -29.83 23.31
CA ARG A 263 4.63 -28.38 23.52
C ARG A 263 5.81 -27.93 24.38
N LYS A 264 6.41 -28.83 25.17
CA LYS A 264 7.55 -28.56 26.04
C LYS A 264 8.88 -28.80 25.32
#